data_AF-A0A2E8V2K4-F1
#
_entry.id   AF-A0A2E8V2K4-F1
#
_cell.length_a   1.000
_cell.length_b   1.000
_cell.length_c   1.000
_cell.angle_alpha   90.00
_cell.angle_beta   90.00
_cell.angle_gamma   90.00
#
_symmetry.space_group_name_H-M   'P 1'
#
loop_
_entity.id
_entity.type
_entity.pdbx_description
1 polymer ?
#
loop_
_entity_poly.entity_id
_entity_poly.type
_entity_poly.pdbx_seq_one_letter_code
_entity_poly.pdbx_strand_id
1 'polypeptide(L)'
;MLSATGFGASLILFLASGYQLLFLQDSSEWGDLTGAAIGFGVLSGILLLIITPEFLSLKGYVSILDELKQIESLAELKRRRAEGDEAAKVLGAGHAQGWNDFLQERGLKKMK
;
A
#
# COMPACT_ATOMS: atom_id res chain seq x y z
N MET A 1 -2.44 0.14 7.28
CA MET A 1 -2.64 1.61 7.18
C MET A 1 -1.34 2.39 7.37
N LEU A 2 -0.56 2.16 8.42
CA LEU A 2 0.68 2.90 8.69
C LEU A 2 1.71 2.86 7.54
N SER A 3 1.93 1.69 6.94
CA SER A 3 2.88 1.52 5.82
C SER A 3 2.45 2.28 4.54
N ALA A 4 1.15 2.26 4.19
CA ALA A 4 0.63 3.00 3.04
C ALA A 4 0.71 4.53 3.23
N THR A 5 0.36 5.03 4.42
CA THR A 5 0.48 6.45 4.75
C THR A 5 1.94 6.89 4.80
N GLY A 6 2.83 6.06 5.37
CA GLY A 6 4.27 6.32 5.42
C GLY A 6 4.90 6.37 4.03
N PHE A 7 4.54 5.43 3.15
CA PHE A 7 4.97 5.44 1.75
C PHE A 7 4.51 6.71 1.03
N GLY A 8 3.21 7.03 1.11
CA GLY A 8 2.64 8.21 0.46
C GLY A 8 3.26 9.52 0.93
N ALA A 9 3.39 9.70 2.24
CA ALA A 9 4.00 10.90 2.82
C ALA A 9 5.49 11.04 2.43
N SER A 10 6.24 9.94 2.50
CA SER A 10 7.66 9.93 2.10
C SER A 10 7.83 10.22 0.61
N LEU A 11 6.95 9.67 -0.24
CA LEU A 11 6.96 9.92 -1.68
C LEU A 11 6.68 11.40 -1.99
N ILE A 12 5.66 11.98 -1.37
CA ILE A 12 5.33 13.40 -1.55
C ILE A 12 6.50 14.27 -1.10
N LEU A 13 7.10 13.99 0.07
CA LEU A 13 8.23 14.77 0.56
C LEU A 13 9.45 14.66 -0.37
N PHE A 14 9.73 13.47 -0.90
CA PHE A 14 10.81 13.24 -1.85
C PHE A 14 10.60 14.03 -3.14
N LEU A 15 9.39 13.99 -3.69
CA LEU A 15 9.03 14.72 -4.91
C LEU A 15 9.03 16.24 -4.69
N ALA A 16 8.51 16.73 -3.56
CA ALA A 16 8.55 18.15 -3.23
C ALA A 16 9.99 18.66 -3.06
N SER A 17 10.85 17.85 -2.44
CA SER A 17 12.28 18.15 -2.31
C SER A 17 12.98 18.19 -3.66
N GLY A 18 12.70 17.21 -4.53
CA GLY A 18 13.21 17.20 -5.90
C GLY A 18 12.69 18.37 -6.72
N TYR A 19 11.43 18.77 -6.54
CA TYR A 19 10.85 19.91 -7.23
C TYR A 19 11.55 21.22 -6.88
N GLN A 20 11.81 21.45 -5.58
CA GLN A 20 12.60 22.59 -5.12
C GLN A 20 13.99 22.58 -5.78
N LEU A 21 14.75 21.50 -5.65
CA LEU A 21 16.13 21.44 -6.16
C LEU A 21 16.23 21.61 -7.68
N LEU A 22 15.27 21.09 -8.44
CA LEU A 22 15.36 21.02 -9.91
C LEU A 22 14.64 22.15 -10.64
N PHE A 23 13.56 22.72 -10.09
CA PHE A 23 12.68 23.61 -10.84
C PHE A 23 12.50 25.01 -10.25
N LEU A 24 12.89 25.25 -8.99
CA LEU A 24 12.68 26.55 -8.32
C LEU A 24 13.95 27.40 -8.24
N GLN A 25 14.98 27.10 -9.04
CA GLN A 25 16.31 27.75 -9.01
C GLN A 25 16.27 29.27 -9.23
N ASP A 26 15.30 29.75 -10.01
CA ASP A 26 15.14 31.18 -10.29
C ASP A 26 14.43 31.98 -9.18
N SER A 27 13.98 31.31 -8.11
CA SER A 27 13.30 31.98 -7.00
C SER A 27 14.29 32.60 -6.01
N SER A 28 13.93 33.76 -5.43
CA SER A 28 14.76 34.44 -4.43
C SER A 28 14.96 33.63 -3.15
N GLU A 29 14.05 32.71 -2.85
CA GLU A 29 14.06 31.84 -1.66
C GLU A 29 14.78 30.50 -1.90
N TRP A 30 15.26 30.24 -3.12
CA TRP A 30 15.86 28.96 -3.50
C TRP A 30 17.05 28.60 -2.61
N GLY A 31 17.98 29.54 -2.43
CA GLY A 31 19.18 29.34 -1.62
C GLY A 31 18.86 29.01 -0.16
N ASP A 32 17.88 29.70 0.41
CA ASP A 32 17.49 29.57 1.82
C ASP A 32 16.87 28.19 2.12
N LEU A 33 16.13 27.63 1.15
CA LEU A 33 15.42 26.36 1.31
C LEU A 33 16.18 25.15 0.76
N THR A 34 17.25 25.34 -0.01
CA THR A 34 18.00 24.26 -0.66
C THR A 34 18.57 23.27 0.35
N GLY A 35 19.15 23.75 1.45
CA GLY A 35 19.70 22.88 2.50
C GLY A 35 18.64 21.97 3.13
N ALA A 36 17.46 22.53 3.42
CA ALA A 36 16.34 21.78 3.95
C ALA A 36 15.80 20.77 2.93
N ALA A 37 15.68 21.16 1.65
CA ALA A 37 15.22 20.28 0.58
C ALA A 37 16.17 19.08 0.39
N ILE A 38 17.49 19.27 0.45
CA ILE A 38 18.45 18.16 0.41
C ILE A 38 18.24 17.23 1.61
N GLY A 39 18.16 17.78 2.83
CA GLY A 39 17.96 17.00 4.05
C GLY A 39 16.68 16.16 4.02
N PHE A 40 15.56 16.78 3.65
CA PHE A 40 14.28 16.08 3.52
C PHE A 40 14.25 15.09 2.36
N GLY A 41 14.91 15.40 1.24
CA GLY A 41 15.06 14.49 0.10
C GLY A 41 15.83 13.22 0.48
N VAL A 42 16.95 13.35 1.19
CA VAL A 42 17.72 12.18 1.67
C VAL A 42 16.91 11.36 2.67
N LEU A 43 16.31 12.02 3.66
CA LEU A 43 15.53 11.34 4.70
C LEU A 43 14.35 10.57 4.10
N SER A 44 13.56 11.21 3.24
CA SER A 44 12.43 10.58 2.56
C SER A 44 12.87 9.47 1.62
N GLY A 45 14.00 9.61 0.93
CA GLY A 45 14.59 8.56 0.10
C GLY A 45 14.91 7.29 0.90
N ILE A 46 15.54 7.44 2.07
CA ILE A 46 15.84 6.31 2.97
C ILE A 46 14.55 5.64 3.45
N LEU A 47 13.57 6.44 3.89
CA LEU A 47 12.27 5.93 4.32
C LEU A 47 11.56 5.17 3.20
N LEU A 48 11.60 5.67 1.97
CA LEU A 48 11.04 4.97 0.81
C LEU A 48 11.71 3.62 0.60
N LEU A 49 13.03 3.52 0.68
CA LEU A 49 13.72 2.23 0.51
C LEU A 49 13.27 1.18 1.53
N ILE A 50 12.96 1.60 2.76
CA ILE A 50 12.52 0.71 3.84
C ILE A 50 11.04 0.34 3.69
N ILE A 51 10.17 1.32 3.40
CA ILE A 51 8.71 1.14 3.39
C ILE A 51 8.21 0.52 2.08
N THR A 52 8.86 0.82 0.94
CA THR A 52 8.45 0.31 -0.38
C THR A 52 8.27 -1.21 -0.44
N PRO A 53 9.21 -2.07 0.01
CA PRO A 53 9.02 -3.52 -0.08
C PRO A 53 7.81 -4.01 0.70
N GLU A 54 7.58 -3.48 1.90
CA GLU A 54 6.40 -3.79 2.70
C GLU A 54 5.11 -3.34 1.99
N PHE A 55 5.11 -2.12 1.45
CA PHE A 55 3.98 -1.58 0.71
C PHE A 55 3.64 -2.40 -0.54
N LEU A 56 4.63 -2.84 -1.30
CA LEU A 56 4.44 -3.70 -2.47
C LEU A 56 3.91 -5.08 -2.09
N SER A 57 4.40 -5.66 -0.99
CA SER A 57 3.88 -6.93 -0.46
C SER A 57 2.41 -6.82 -0.10
N LEU A 58 2.01 -5.76 0.62
CA LEU A 58 0.61 -5.49 0.96
C LEU A 58 -0.25 -5.33 -0.30
N LYS A 59 0.22 -4.61 -1.32
CA LYS A 59 -0.49 -4.54 -2.61
C LYS A 59 -0.67 -5.90 -3.28
N GLY A 60 0.33 -6.78 -3.17
CA GLY A 60 0.24 -8.16 -3.66
C GLY A 60 -0.92 -8.93 -3.01
N TYR A 61 -1.08 -8.82 -1.69
CA TYR A 61 -2.19 -9.46 -0.98
C TYR A 61 -3.57 -8.89 -1.38
N VAL A 62 -3.66 -7.59 -1.69
CA VAL A 62 -4.89 -7.01 -2.23
C VAL A 62 -5.22 -7.62 -3.59
N SER A 63 -4.22 -7.74 -4.48
CA SER A 63 -4.40 -8.37 -5.79
C SER A 63 -4.90 -9.80 -5.67
N ILE A 64 -4.33 -10.59 -4.74
CA ILE A 64 -4.78 -11.96 -4.49
C ILE A 64 -6.26 -11.99 -4.09
N LEU A 65 -6.70 -11.10 -3.19
CA LEU A 65 -8.11 -11.04 -2.80
C LEU A 65 -9.02 -10.65 -3.96
N ASP A 66 -8.60 -9.72 -4.81
CA ASP A 66 -9.39 -9.29 -5.97
C ASP A 66 -9.48 -10.40 -7.02
N GLU A 67 -8.38 -11.11 -7.28
CA GLU A 67 -8.36 -12.31 -8.14
C GLU A 67 -9.32 -13.38 -7.61
N LEU A 68 -9.28 -13.69 -6.31
CA LEU A 68 -10.16 -14.69 -5.72
C LEU A 68 -11.64 -14.28 -5.80
N LYS A 69 -11.93 -12.99 -5.67
CA LYS A 69 -13.31 -12.47 -5.81
C LYS A 69 -13.86 -12.60 -7.22
N GLN A 70 -12.99 -12.61 -8.23
CA GLN A 70 -13.34 -12.79 -9.64
C GLN A 70 -13.57 -14.26 -10.03
N ILE A 71 -13.19 -15.24 -9.19
CA ILE A 71 -13.42 -16.66 -9.47
C ILE A 71 -14.93 -16.97 -9.44
N GLU A 72 -15.46 -17.46 -10.56
CA GLU A 72 -16.86 -17.91 -10.64
C GLU A 72 -17.07 -19.32 -10.10
N SER A 73 -16.06 -20.20 -10.25
CA SER A 73 -16.12 -21.60 -9.81
C SER A 73 -15.99 -21.73 -8.28
N LEU A 74 -17.07 -22.16 -7.62
CA LEU A 74 -17.07 -22.41 -6.17
C LEU A 74 -16.06 -23.47 -5.72
N ALA A 75 -15.80 -24.48 -6.56
CA ALA A 75 -14.83 -25.53 -6.24
C ALA A 75 -13.40 -24.99 -6.25
N GLU A 76 -13.08 -24.13 -7.21
CA GLU A 76 -11.78 -23.47 -7.31
C GLU A 76 -11.59 -22.44 -6.19
N LEU A 77 -12.62 -21.64 -5.91
CA LEU A 77 -12.62 -20.69 -4.80
C LEU A 77 -12.42 -21.40 -3.45
N LYS A 78 -13.08 -22.55 -3.23
CA LYS A 78 -12.88 -23.36 -2.03
C LYS A 78 -11.46 -23.90 -1.92
N ARG A 79 -10.83 -24.29 -3.04
CA ARG A 79 -9.44 -24.78 -3.07
C ARG A 79 -8.45 -23.68 -2.69
N ARG A 80 -8.63 -22.46 -3.22
CA ARG A 80 -7.75 -21.31 -2.97
C ARG A 80 -8.16 -20.45 -1.77
N ARG A 81 -9.17 -20.88 -1.00
CA ARG A 81 -9.66 -20.13 0.17
C ARG A 81 -8.56 -19.81 1.18
N ALA A 82 -7.65 -20.75 1.42
CA ALA A 82 -6.56 -20.57 2.39
C ALA A 82 -5.67 -19.36 2.03
N GLU A 83 -5.43 -19.14 0.73
CA GLU A 83 -4.67 -17.97 0.23
C GLU A 83 -5.40 -16.66 0.55
N GLY A 84 -6.73 -16.65 0.38
CA GLY A 84 -7.56 -15.49 0.72
C GLY A 84 -7.66 -15.22 2.22
N ASP A 85 -7.78 -16.28 3.04
CA ASP A 85 -7.81 -16.17 4.50
C ASP A 85 -6.48 -15.61 5.04
N GLU A 86 -5.35 -16.02 4.47
CA GLU A 86 -4.02 -15.49 4.80
C GLU A 86 -3.86 -14.03 4.36
N ALA A 87 -4.21 -13.72 3.10
CA ALA A 87 -4.13 -12.37 2.55
C ALA A 87 -4.98 -11.38 3.37
N ALA A 88 -6.22 -11.75 3.69
CA ALA A 88 -7.14 -10.92 4.47
C ALA A 88 -6.65 -10.72 5.91
N LYS A 89 -6.00 -11.72 6.51
CA LYS A 89 -5.38 -11.62 7.84
C LYS A 89 -4.21 -10.64 7.83
N VAL A 90 -3.32 -10.72 6.84
CA VAL A 90 -2.15 -9.83 6.71
C VAL A 90 -2.57 -8.38 6.48
N LEU A 91 -3.59 -8.16 5.64
CA LEU A 91 -4.12 -6.82 5.36
C LEU A 91 -4.88 -6.20 6.55
N GLY A 92 -5.35 -7.02 7.49
CA GLY A 92 -5.96 -6.60 8.74
C GLY A 92 -7.50 -6.63 8.74
N ALA A 93 -8.08 -6.15 9.86
CA ALA A 93 -9.47 -6.41 10.23
C ALA A 93 -10.51 -5.99 9.17
N GLY A 94 -10.31 -4.88 8.47
CA GLY A 94 -11.24 -4.42 7.42
C GLY A 94 -11.29 -5.36 6.21
N HIS A 95 -10.14 -5.83 5.73
CA HIS A 95 -10.07 -6.78 4.62
C HIS A 95 -10.53 -8.17 5.05
N ALA A 96 -10.23 -8.58 6.29
CA ALA A 96 -10.76 -9.81 6.88
C ALA A 96 -12.29 -9.81 6.95
N GLN A 97 -12.92 -8.70 7.31
CA GLN A 97 -14.38 -8.60 7.31
C GLN A 97 -14.95 -8.67 5.90
N GLY A 98 -14.47 -7.86 4.96
CA GLY A 98 -14.95 -7.89 3.58
C GLY A 98 -14.73 -9.23 2.87
N TRP A 99 -13.65 -9.94 3.19
CA TRP A 99 -13.42 -11.30 2.70
C TRP A 99 -14.43 -12.31 3.26
N ASN A 100 -14.74 -12.20 4.55
CA ASN A 100 -15.73 -13.04 5.20
C ASN A 100 -17.13 -12.84 4.65
N ASP A 101 -17.51 -11.58 4.40
CA ASP A 101 -18.80 -11.21 3.82
C ASP A 101 -18.94 -11.80 2.41
N PHE A 102 -17.89 -11.67 1.58
CA PHE A 102 -17.84 -12.29 0.26
C PHE A 102 -18.00 -13.82 0.30
N LEU A 103 -17.30 -14.50 1.22
CA LEU A 103 -17.46 -15.95 1.39
C LEU A 103 -18.87 -16.34 1.86
N GLN A 104 -19.53 -15.49 2.63
CA GLN A 104 -20.91 -15.70 3.08
C GLN A 104 -21.89 -15.56 1.92
N GLU A 105 -21.76 -14.54 1.07
CA GLU A 105 -22.56 -14.35 -0.15
C GLU A 105 -22.44 -15.54 -1.11
N ARG A 106 -21.25 -16.14 -1.22
CA ARG A 106 -20.98 -17.33 -2.04
C ARG A 106 -21.36 -18.66 -1.35
N GLY A 107 -21.91 -18.63 -0.14
CA GLY A 107 -22.33 -19.82 0.61
C GLY A 107 -21.17 -20.68 1.16
N LEU A 108 -19.94 -20.14 1.17
CA LEU A 108 -18.71 -20.83 1.61
C LEU A 108 -18.39 -20.59 3.09
N LYS A 109 -19.16 -19.75 3.79
CA LYS A 109 -19.08 -19.53 5.23
C LYS A 109 -20.46 -19.73 5.87
N LYS A 110 -20.54 -20.61 6.89
CA LYS A 110 -21.77 -20.78 7.68
C LYS A 110 -21.98 -19.57 8.58
N MET A 111 -23.19 -18.99 8.56
CA MET A 111 -23.65 -18.08 9.63
C MET A 111 -23.47 -18.81 10.96
N LYS A 112 -22.80 -18.17 11.91
CA LYS A 112 -22.71 -18.62 13.29
C LYS A 112 -23.42 -17.60 14.16
#